data_AF-A0A7H1DTU5-F1
#
_entry.id   AF-A0A7H1DTU5-F1
#
_cell.length_a   1.000
_cell.length_b   1.000
_cell.length_c   1.000
_cell.angle_alpha   90.00
_cell.angle_beta   90.00
_cell.angle_gamma   90.00
#
_symmetry.space_group_name_H-M   'P 1'
#
loop_
_entity.id
_entity.type
_entity.pdbx_description
1 polymer ?
#
loop_
_entity_poly.entity_id
_entity_poly.type
_entity_poly.pdbx_seq_one_letter_code
_entity_poly.pdbx_strand_id
1 'polypeptide(L)'
;MSWFKNIFKKEEKETLDKGLEKSNQGFFEKISKAVVGKSKVDDEVLDDLEEVLIASDVGASTTIKIIQRIEDRVARDKFVSTDELDAILREEISGLLLENPHSGSGNVDETKKPYVIMVVGVNGVGKTTTIGKLAHQFKSEGRKVVLGAADTFRAAAVDQLVIWSERVGVPIIKQGMGSDPASVAFDTVQSAVASNADVVIIDTAGRLHNKVNLMNELTKIKRVMQKVIPDAPHEILLVLDGSTGQNAFEQAKQFTAATEVNALAVTKLDGTAKGGVVIGISDQFQIPVKYIGVGEKMTDLQLFNGTEFVDSFFRKRN
;
A
#
# COMPACT_ATOMS: atom_id res chain seq x y z
N MET A 1 9.33 16.51 -5.06
CA MET A 1 8.42 15.35 -5.11
C MET A 1 7.07 15.76 -4.53
N SER A 2 5.94 15.25 -5.03
CA SER A 2 4.60 15.59 -4.51
C SER A 2 3.89 14.31 -4.10
N TRP A 3 3.60 14.10 -2.82
CA TRP A 3 2.85 12.92 -2.40
C TRP A 3 1.45 12.86 -3.04
N PHE A 4 0.84 11.67 -3.08
CA PHE A 4 -0.54 11.51 -3.58
C PHE A 4 -1.54 12.32 -2.74
N LYS A 5 -1.19 12.58 -1.48
CA LYS A 5 -1.95 13.40 -0.56
C LYS A 5 -1.05 14.44 0.09
N ASN A 6 -1.32 15.72 -0.19
CA ASN A 6 -0.55 16.85 0.34
C ASN A 6 -1.26 17.57 1.50
N ILE A 7 -2.56 17.34 1.70
CA ILE A 7 -3.35 17.97 2.77
C ILE A 7 -4.01 16.87 3.59
N PHE A 8 -3.75 16.84 4.90
CA PHE A 8 -4.40 15.95 5.85
C PHE A 8 -5.40 16.74 6.69
N LYS A 9 -6.66 16.33 6.67
CA LYS A 9 -7.63 16.76 7.68
C LYS A 9 -7.24 16.14 9.02
N LYS A 10 -7.61 16.81 10.12
CA LYS A 10 -7.33 16.36 11.48
C LYS A 10 -7.77 14.91 11.72
N GLU A 11 -8.99 14.56 11.31
CA GLU A 11 -9.56 13.22 11.45
C GLU A 11 -8.76 12.14 10.70
N GLU A 12 -8.20 12.48 9.54
CA GLU A 12 -7.43 11.54 8.72
C GLU A 12 -6.06 11.28 9.34
N LYS A 13 -5.43 12.33 9.89
CA LYS A 13 -4.19 12.19 10.67
C LYS A 13 -4.42 11.36 11.93
N GLU A 14 -5.49 11.61 12.66
CA GLU A 14 -5.87 10.81 13.83
C GLU A 14 -6.11 9.33 13.47
N THR A 15 -6.73 9.07 12.31
CA THR A 15 -6.93 7.72 11.81
C THR A 15 -5.61 7.03 11.44
N LEU A 16 -4.66 7.77 10.86
CA LEU A 16 -3.31 7.25 10.57
C LEU A 16 -2.53 6.97 11.85
N ASP A 17 -2.53 7.90 12.80
CA ASP A 17 -1.87 7.77 14.10
C ASP A 17 -2.41 6.55 14.87
N LYS A 18 -3.72 6.33 14.81
CA LYS A 18 -4.37 5.15 15.41
C LYS A 18 -4.00 3.86 14.67
N GLY A 19 -3.98 3.89 13.33
CA GLY A 19 -3.58 2.75 12.52
C GLY A 19 -2.17 2.28 12.84
N LEU A 20 -1.23 3.21 13.05
CA LEU A 20 0.18 2.91 13.32
C LEU A 20 0.51 2.76 14.81
N GLU A 21 -0.47 2.90 15.70
CA GLU A 21 -0.28 2.90 17.15
C GLU A 21 0.56 1.72 17.66
N LYS A 22 0.23 0.50 17.22
CA LYS A 22 0.92 -0.71 17.68
C LYS A 22 2.36 -0.79 17.18
N SER A 23 2.63 -0.30 15.97
CA SER A 23 3.99 -0.25 15.41
C SER A 23 4.83 0.85 16.07
N ASN A 24 4.25 2.02 16.30
CA ASN A 24 4.87 3.11 17.05
C ASN A 24 5.22 2.66 18.48
N GLN A 25 4.27 2.09 19.23
CA GLN A 25 4.51 1.57 20.58
C GLN A 25 5.60 0.49 20.59
N GLY A 26 5.50 -0.50 19.70
CA GLY A 26 6.47 -1.59 19.61
C GLY A 26 7.88 -1.12 19.23
N PHE A 27 8.00 -0.07 18.41
CA PHE A 27 9.29 0.56 18.10
C PHE A 27 9.84 1.32 19.32
N PHE A 28 9.03 2.18 19.93
CA PHE A 28 9.45 3.00 21.07
C PHE A 28 9.83 2.17 22.30
N GLU A 29 9.14 1.07 22.56
CA GLU A 29 9.48 0.14 23.63
C GLU A 29 10.86 -0.50 23.46
N LYS A 30 11.27 -0.78 22.20
CA LYS A 30 12.57 -1.38 21.90
C LYS A 30 13.68 -0.33 21.97
N ILE A 31 13.50 0.81 21.29
CA ILE A 31 14.55 1.85 21.27
C ILE A 31 14.76 2.47 22.66
N SER A 32 13.69 2.67 23.45
CA SER A 32 13.82 3.20 24.80
C SER A 32 14.65 2.28 25.69
N LYS A 33 14.58 0.96 25.47
CA LYS A 33 15.41 -0.05 26.19
C LYS A 33 16.86 -0.02 25.74
N ALA A 34 17.10 0.10 24.44
CA ALA A 34 18.45 0.20 23.87
C ALA A 34 19.22 1.41 24.39
N VAL A 35 18.56 2.57 24.54
CA VAL A 35 19.23 3.82 24.95
C VAL A 35 19.24 4.06 26.46
N VAL A 36 18.77 3.13 27.30
CA VAL A 36 18.75 3.34 28.76
C VAL A 36 20.16 3.55 29.30
N GLY A 37 20.36 4.65 30.01
CA GLY A 37 21.65 4.98 30.62
C GLY A 37 22.68 5.55 29.63
N LYS A 38 22.30 5.75 28.36
CA LYS A 38 23.12 6.41 27.34
C LYS A 38 22.70 7.87 27.21
N SER A 39 23.66 8.78 27.23
CA SER A 39 23.42 10.23 27.10
C SER A 39 23.78 10.80 25.73
N LYS A 40 24.47 10.02 24.89
CA LYS A 40 24.93 10.41 23.56
C LYS A 40 24.69 9.25 22.59
N VAL A 41 24.42 9.58 21.33
CA VAL A 41 24.45 8.64 20.22
C VAL A 41 25.90 8.31 19.85
N ASP A 42 26.35 7.11 20.20
CA ASP A 42 27.63 6.51 19.86
C ASP A 42 27.44 5.24 19.02
N ASP A 43 28.53 4.58 18.62
CA ASP A 43 28.49 3.40 17.76
C ASP A 43 27.63 2.26 18.35
N GLU A 44 27.66 2.08 19.67
CA GLU A 44 26.85 1.07 20.37
C GLU A 44 25.34 1.39 20.29
N VAL A 45 24.96 2.67 20.44
CA VAL A 45 23.57 3.10 20.24
C VAL A 45 23.10 2.91 18.80
N LEU A 46 24.00 3.09 17.83
CA LEU A 46 23.68 2.91 16.41
C LEU A 46 23.52 1.43 16.03
N ASP A 47 24.37 0.55 16.57
CA ASP A 47 24.23 -0.91 16.44
C ASP A 47 22.89 -1.39 17.02
N ASP A 48 22.54 -0.93 18.22
CA ASP A 48 21.25 -1.28 18.83
C ASP A 48 20.07 -0.74 17.99
N LEU A 49 20.19 0.49 17.46
CA LEU A 49 19.18 1.08 16.60
C LEU A 49 19.00 0.27 15.30
N GLU A 50 20.08 -0.25 14.71
CA GLU A 50 20.03 -1.15 13.56
C GLU A 50 19.19 -2.39 13.89
N GLU A 51 19.46 -3.05 15.02
CA GLU A 51 18.71 -4.21 15.46
C GLU A 51 17.22 -3.88 15.63
N VAL A 52 16.91 -2.73 16.26
CA VAL A 52 15.53 -2.28 16.47
C VAL A 52 14.79 -2.03 15.14
N LEU A 53 15.44 -1.41 14.15
CA LEU A 53 14.86 -1.18 12.83
C LEU A 53 14.58 -2.49 12.08
N ILE A 54 15.53 -3.44 12.11
CA ILE A 54 15.34 -4.78 11.53
C ILE A 54 14.18 -5.51 12.23
N ALA A 55 14.17 -5.51 13.56
CA ALA A 55 13.13 -6.13 14.37
C ALA A 55 11.74 -5.45 14.22
N SER A 56 11.69 -4.28 13.58
CA SER A 56 10.45 -3.55 13.28
C SER A 56 10.04 -3.70 11.81
N ASP A 57 10.60 -4.71 11.12
CA ASP A 57 10.31 -5.07 9.74
C ASP A 57 10.69 -3.98 8.71
N VAL A 58 11.63 -3.06 9.00
CA VAL A 58 12.10 -2.06 8.01
C VAL A 58 12.87 -2.73 6.87
N GLY A 59 13.63 -3.79 7.17
CA GLY A 59 14.41 -4.56 6.20
C GLY A 59 15.85 -4.08 6.08
N ALA A 60 16.78 -5.04 5.94
CA ALA A 60 18.22 -4.81 6.06
C ALA A 60 18.74 -3.69 5.14
N SER A 61 18.42 -3.71 3.85
CA SER A 61 18.94 -2.72 2.89
C SER A 61 18.52 -1.29 3.23
N THR A 62 17.28 -1.09 3.68
CA THR A 62 16.77 0.23 4.07
C THR A 62 17.32 0.65 5.43
N THR A 63 17.42 -0.28 6.38
CA THR A 63 18.06 -0.02 7.67
C THR A 63 19.50 0.46 7.50
N ILE A 64 20.32 -0.22 6.69
CA ILE A 64 21.72 0.18 6.44
C ILE A 64 21.79 1.62 5.92
N LYS A 65 20.91 2.00 4.98
CA LYS A 65 20.85 3.39 4.48
C LYS A 65 20.49 4.38 5.59
N ILE A 66 19.55 4.02 6.46
CA ILE A 66 19.13 4.89 7.57
C ILE A 66 20.28 5.08 8.54
N ILE A 67 20.94 4.00 8.96
CA ILE A 67 22.07 4.04 9.90
C ILE A 67 23.22 4.89 9.33
N GLN A 68 23.60 4.67 8.07
CA GLN A 68 24.66 5.46 7.44
C GLN A 68 24.38 6.97 7.44
N ARG A 69 23.12 7.38 7.21
CA ARG A 69 22.74 8.80 7.24
C ARG A 69 22.84 9.39 8.64
N ILE A 70 22.45 8.61 9.65
CA ILE A 70 22.53 9.02 11.05
C ILE A 70 23.99 9.11 11.49
N GLU A 71 24.83 8.13 11.14
CA GLU A 71 26.28 8.17 11.36
C GLU A 71 26.91 9.44 10.78
N ASP A 72 26.63 9.71 9.50
CA ASP A 72 27.15 10.89 8.80
C ASP A 72 26.71 12.19 9.49
N ARG A 73 25.49 12.22 10.04
CA ARG A 73 24.96 13.36 10.78
C ARG A 73 25.63 13.52 12.15
N VAL A 74 25.75 12.45 12.91
CA VAL A 74 26.42 12.45 14.22
C VAL A 74 27.89 12.88 14.08
N ALA A 75 28.58 12.44 13.02
CA ALA A 75 29.94 12.84 12.71
C ALA A 75 30.07 14.35 12.42
N ARG A 76 29.06 14.97 11.80
CA ARG A 76 29.03 16.42 11.54
C ARG A 76 28.70 17.23 12.79
N ASP A 77 27.69 16.81 13.54
CA ASP A 77 27.12 17.60 14.65
C ASP A 77 27.91 17.43 15.97
N LYS A 78 28.84 16.46 16.03
CA LYS A 78 29.79 16.14 17.12
C LYS A 78 29.17 15.71 18.45
N PHE A 79 28.01 16.25 18.81
CA PHE A 79 27.22 15.87 19.97
C PHE A 79 25.74 15.79 19.57
N VAL A 80 25.18 14.60 19.70
CA VAL A 80 23.77 14.31 19.48
C VAL A 80 23.27 13.57 20.70
N SER A 81 22.23 14.13 21.34
CA SER A 81 21.62 13.48 22.50
C SER A 81 20.76 12.30 22.07
N THR A 82 20.68 11.27 22.90
CA THR A 82 19.71 10.17 22.72
C THR A 82 18.26 10.66 22.74
N ASP A 83 17.99 11.80 23.38
CA ASP A 83 16.68 12.46 23.39
C ASP A 83 16.26 13.01 22.03
N GLU A 84 17.22 13.27 21.13
CA GLU A 84 16.99 13.82 19.79
C GLU A 84 16.82 12.73 18.73
N LEU A 85 17.03 11.46 19.09
CA LEU A 85 17.08 10.34 18.15
C LEU A 85 15.77 10.14 17.39
N ASP A 86 14.61 10.38 18.01
CA ASP A 86 13.32 10.28 17.34
C ASP A 86 13.12 11.38 16.27
N ALA A 87 13.58 12.60 16.55
CA ALA A 87 13.55 13.69 15.58
C ALA A 87 14.49 13.40 14.39
N ILE A 88 15.70 12.91 14.68
CA ILE A 88 16.67 12.53 13.66
C ILE A 88 16.14 11.40 12.78
N LEU A 89 15.59 10.34 13.37
CA LEU A 89 14.98 9.24 12.62
C LEU A 89 13.87 9.74 11.69
N ARG A 90 12.99 10.62 12.19
CA ARG A 90 11.90 11.19 11.38
C ARG A 90 12.44 11.97 10.19
N GLU A 91 13.45 12.81 10.41
CA GLU A 91 14.05 13.64 9.38
C GLU A 91 14.78 12.79 8.33
N GLU A 92 15.66 11.88 8.76
CA GLU A 92 16.47 11.07 7.85
C GLU A 92 15.63 10.07 7.06
N ILE A 93 14.64 9.43 7.69
CA ILE A 93 13.75 8.49 6.99
C ILE A 93 12.82 9.25 6.05
N SER A 94 12.28 10.41 6.45
CA SER A 94 11.47 11.23 5.53
C SER A 94 12.28 11.70 4.33
N GLY A 95 13.53 12.11 4.56
CA GLY A 95 14.47 12.49 3.49
C GLY A 95 14.74 11.32 2.55
N LEU A 96 15.03 10.13 3.09
CA LEU A 96 15.25 8.92 2.31
C LEU A 96 14.05 8.57 1.42
N LEU A 97 12.82 8.61 1.96
CA LEU A 97 11.63 8.29 1.18
C LEU A 97 11.35 9.30 0.06
N LEU A 98 11.81 10.55 0.21
CA LEU A 98 11.72 11.61 -0.81
C LEU A 98 12.79 11.51 -1.90
N GLU A 99 13.79 10.63 -1.76
CA GLU A 99 14.82 10.43 -2.78
C GLU A 99 14.39 9.45 -3.87
N ASN A 100 13.42 8.57 -3.60
CA ASN A 100 12.92 7.62 -4.58
C ASN A 100 12.03 8.34 -5.62
N PRO A 101 12.49 8.58 -6.87
CA PRO A 101 11.77 9.39 -7.85
C PRO A 101 10.41 8.78 -8.27
N HIS A 102 10.19 7.50 -7.96
CA HIS A 102 8.94 6.79 -8.23
C HIS A 102 7.91 6.93 -7.10
N SER A 103 8.31 7.48 -5.95
CA SER A 103 7.41 7.84 -4.85
C SER A 103 6.59 9.07 -5.22
N GLY A 104 5.26 9.00 -5.05
CA GLY A 104 4.39 10.18 -5.16
C GLY A 104 4.29 10.81 -6.55
N SER A 105 3.71 10.11 -7.52
CA SER A 105 3.02 10.76 -8.66
C SER A 105 2.12 9.73 -9.37
N GLY A 106 0.99 10.19 -9.90
CA GLY A 106 -0.01 9.32 -10.56
C GLY A 106 -1.35 9.26 -9.83
N ASN A 107 -2.00 10.42 -9.65
CA ASN A 107 -3.44 10.43 -9.41
C ASN A 107 -4.16 9.80 -10.60
N VAL A 108 -5.43 9.43 -10.41
CA VAL A 108 -6.28 8.96 -11.51
C VAL A 108 -6.19 9.96 -12.66
N ASP A 109 -5.73 9.51 -13.81
CA ASP A 109 -5.63 10.33 -15.01
C ASP A 109 -7.04 10.67 -15.48
N GLU A 110 -7.47 11.91 -15.23
CA GLU A 110 -8.83 12.38 -15.52
C GLU A 110 -9.12 12.46 -17.02
N THR A 111 -8.07 12.41 -17.87
CA THR A 111 -8.25 12.35 -19.33
C THR A 111 -8.67 10.96 -19.80
N LYS A 112 -8.50 9.92 -18.97
CA LYS A 112 -8.83 8.53 -19.32
C LYS A 112 -10.15 8.11 -18.67
N LYS A 113 -11.19 7.95 -19.50
CA LYS A 113 -12.52 7.56 -19.04
C LYS A 113 -13.08 6.36 -19.81
N PRO A 114 -13.48 5.26 -19.13
CA PRO A 114 -13.28 5.00 -17.71
C PRO A 114 -11.80 4.76 -17.36
N TYR A 115 -11.37 5.19 -16.17
CA TYR A 115 -10.07 4.80 -15.63
C TYR A 115 -10.12 3.37 -15.09
N VAL A 116 -9.34 2.45 -15.65
CA VAL A 116 -9.41 1.01 -15.33
C VAL A 116 -8.33 0.62 -14.32
N ILE A 117 -8.75 0.16 -13.15
CA ILE A 117 -7.92 -0.36 -12.07
C ILE A 117 -8.08 -1.89 -12.00
N MET A 118 -6.99 -2.62 -12.20
CA MET A 118 -6.93 -4.06 -11.99
C MET A 118 -6.26 -4.34 -10.64
N VAL A 119 -7.03 -4.87 -9.69
CA VAL A 119 -6.52 -5.14 -8.34
C VAL A 119 -6.00 -6.57 -8.26
N VAL A 120 -4.73 -6.72 -7.90
CA VAL A 120 -4.00 -8.00 -7.88
C VAL A 120 -3.34 -8.23 -6.53
N GLY A 121 -2.86 -9.45 -6.28
CA GLY A 121 -2.23 -9.84 -5.02
C GLY A 121 -2.74 -11.18 -4.50
N VAL A 122 -2.14 -11.72 -3.44
CA VAL A 122 -2.48 -13.08 -3.01
C VAL A 122 -3.82 -13.16 -2.26
N ASN A 123 -4.31 -14.36 -2.00
CA ASN A 123 -5.53 -14.53 -1.21
C ASN A 123 -5.33 -14.06 0.23
N GLY A 124 -6.33 -13.40 0.82
CA GLY A 124 -6.31 -12.98 2.21
C GLY A 124 -5.67 -11.62 2.50
N VAL A 125 -4.96 -11.01 1.52
CA VAL A 125 -4.32 -9.68 1.68
C VAL A 125 -5.29 -8.51 1.67
N GLY A 126 -6.60 -8.74 1.52
CA GLY A 126 -7.59 -7.66 1.54
C GLY A 126 -7.91 -7.01 0.19
N LYS A 127 -7.72 -7.70 -0.94
CA LYS A 127 -8.08 -7.19 -2.29
C LYS A 127 -9.52 -6.69 -2.38
N THR A 128 -10.50 -7.57 -2.17
CA THR A 128 -11.94 -7.26 -2.27
C THR A 128 -12.35 -6.16 -1.29
N THR A 129 -11.79 -6.15 -0.07
CA THR A 129 -11.98 -5.07 0.91
C THR A 129 -11.45 -3.75 0.36
N THR A 130 -10.24 -3.73 -0.20
CA THR A 130 -9.62 -2.53 -0.78
C THR A 130 -10.44 -2.01 -1.97
N ILE A 131 -10.97 -2.89 -2.82
CA ILE A 131 -11.87 -2.52 -3.92
C ILE A 131 -13.12 -1.79 -3.39
N GLY A 132 -13.74 -2.32 -2.33
CA GLY A 132 -14.89 -1.68 -1.70
C GLY A 132 -14.57 -0.29 -1.15
N LYS A 133 -13.41 -0.12 -0.50
CA LYS A 133 -12.93 1.18 0.00
C LYS A 133 -12.63 2.16 -1.15
N LEU A 134 -11.98 1.72 -2.21
CA LEU A 134 -11.73 2.53 -3.41
C LEU A 134 -13.04 2.96 -4.08
N ALA A 135 -14.00 2.05 -4.21
CA ALA A 135 -15.31 2.37 -4.76
C ALA A 135 -16.03 3.44 -3.93
N HIS A 136 -15.95 3.33 -2.59
CA HIS A 136 -16.49 4.35 -1.69
C HIS A 136 -15.77 5.69 -1.85
N GLN A 137 -14.45 5.70 -1.94
CA GLN A 137 -13.65 6.91 -2.14
C GLN A 137 -14.05 7.62 -3.44
N PHE A 138 -14.00 6.93 -4.58
CA PHE A 138 -14.33 7.53 -5.87
C PHE A 138 -15.80 7.96 -5.96
N LYS A 139 -16.74 7.18 -5.41
CA LYS A 139 -18.15 7.57 -5.34
C LYS A 139 -18.35 8.83 -4.49
N SER A 140 -17.63 8.96 -3.37
CA SER A 140 -17.71 10.14 -2.51
C SER A 140 -17.11 11.39 -3.17
N GLU A 141 -16.20 11.22 -4.13
CA GLU A 141 -15.71 12.27 -5.02
C GLU A 141 -16.69 12.59 -6.18
N GLY A 142 -17.86 11.92 -6.24
CA GLY A 142 -18.86 12.11 -7.29
C GLY A 142 -18.62 11.31 -8.57
N ARG A 143 -17.61 10.43 -8.61
CA ARG A 143 -17.28 9.60 -9.77
C ARG A 143 -18.24 8.41 -9.89
N LYS A 144 -18.65 8.06 -11.11
CA LYS A 144 -19.41 6.84 -11.44
C LYS A 144 -18.48 5.64 -11.49
N VAL A 145 -18.66 4.69 -10.59
CA VAL A 145 -17.81 3.50 -10.45
C VAL A 145 -18.54 2.25 -10.94
N VAL A 146 -17.86 1.36 -11.65
CA VAL A 146 -18.34 0.01 -12.00
C VAL A 146 -17.35 -1.04 -11.49
N LEU A 147 -17.84 -2.08 -10.83
CA LEU A 147 -17.04 -3.19 -10.32
C LEU A 147 -17.11 -4.41 -11.24
N GLY A 148 -16.00 -5.13 -11.41
CA GLY A 148 -15.94 -6.40 -12.15
C GLY A 148 -15.50 -7.55 -11.26
N ALA A 149 -16.34 -8.57 -11.12
CA ALA A 149 -16.10 -9.75 -10.27
C ALA A 149 -15.31 -10.85 -10.98
N ALA A 150 -14.04 -10.60 -11.30
CA ALA A 150 -13.21 -11.55 -12.05
C ALA A 150 -12.44 -12.58 -11.17
N ASP A 151 -12.54 -12.55 -9.83
CA ASP A 151 -12.19 -13.71 -8.97
C ASP A 151 -13.29 -14.78 -9.03
N THR A 152 -13.45 -15.40 -10.19
CA THR A 152 -14.54 -16.36 -10.48
C THR A 152 -14.28 -17.76 -9.89
N PHE A 153 -13.07 -18.03 -9.40
CA PHE A 153 -12.70 -19.33 -8.83
C PHE A 153 -13.30 -19.58 -7.45
N ARG A 154 -13.67 -18.52 -6.74
CA ARG A 154 -14.19 -18.60 -5.37
C ARG A 154 -15.59 -17.98 -5.37
N ALA A 155 -16.63 -18.79 -5.19
CA ALA A 155 -18.01 -18.30 -5.11
C ALA A 155 -18.14 -17.19 -4.05
N ALA A 156 -17.57 -17.44 -2.87
CA ALA A 156 -17.54 -16.46 -1.79
C ALA A 156 -16.81 -15.15 -2.14
N ALA A 157 -15.89 -15.12 -3.10
CA ALA A 157 -15.23 -13.89 -3.52
C ALA A 157 -16.18 -13.01 -4.35
N VAL A 158 -16.95 -13.62 -5.26
CA VAL A 158 -18.01 -12.91 -6.00
C VAL A 158 -19.06 -12.38 -5.04
N ASP A 159 -19.55 -13.21 -4.11
CA ASP A 159 -20.56 -12.79 -3.12
C ASP A 159 -20.03 -11.68 -2.21
N GLN A 160 -18.77 -11.76 -1.78
CA GLN A 160 -18.13 -10.71 -0.99
C GLN A 160 -18.05 -9.38 -1.75
N LEU A 161 -17.72 -9.42 -3.06
CA LEU A 161 -17.69 -8.21 -3.88
C LEU A 161 -19.10 -7.65 -4.13
N VAL A 162 -20.12 -8.51 -4.27
CA VAL A 162 -21.53 -8.08 -4.35
C VAL A 162 -21.94 -7.34 -3.08
N ILE A 163 -21.63 -7.87 -1.89
CA ILE A 163 -21.91 -7.20 -0.61
C ILE A 163 -21.25 -5.82 -0.56
N TRP A 164 -20.00 -5.68 -1.01
CA TRP A 164 -19.34 -4.38 -1.11
C TRP A 164 -20.02 -3.45 -2.11
N SER A 165 -20.42 -3.96 -3.27
CA SER A 165 -21.12 -3.18 -4.30
C SER A 165 -22.45 -2.62 -3.79
N GLU A 166 -23.21 -3.41 -3.03
CA GLU A 166 -24.49 -3.01 -2.42
C GLU A 166 -24.26 -2.01 -1.29
N ARG A 167 -23.27 -2.27 -0.43
CA ARG A 167 -22.92 -1.39 0.69
C ARG A 167 -22.48 -0.01 0.24
N VAL A 168 -21.72 0.07 -0.85
CA VAL A 168 -21.28 1.34 -1.44
C VAL A 168 -22.37 1.91 -2.35
N GLY A 169 -23.21 1.07 -2.93
CA GLY A 169 -24.25 1.43 -3.90
C GLY A 169 -23.66 1.74 -5.29
N VAL A 170 -22.85 0.83 -5.83
CA VAL A 170 -22.25 0.92 -7.17
C VAL A 170 -22.61 -0.33 -8.00
N PRO A 171 -22.76 -0.21 -9.33
CA PRO A 171 -23.02 -1.37 -10.19
C PRO A 171 -21.85 -2.36 -10.19
N ILE A 172 -22.20 -3.64 -10.33
CA ILE A 172 -21.26 -4.77 -10.42
C ILE A 172 -21.59 -5.66 -11.60
N ILE A 173 -20.57 -6.07 -12.34
CA ILE A 173 -20.65 -7.03 -13.44
C ILE A 173 -20.04 -8.35 -12.97
N LYS A 174 -20.82 -9.42 -13.10
CA LYS A 174 -20.47 -10.77 -12.66
C LYS A 174 -21.09 -11.81 -13.57
N GLN A 175 -20.45 -12.96 -13.67
CA GLN A 175 -20.98 -14.14 -14.35
C GLN A 175 -21.12 -15.31 -13.34
N GLY A 176 -21.42 -16.51 -13.81
CA GLY A 176 -21.49 -17.71 -12.95
C GLY A 176 -20.14 -18.11 -12.37
N MET A 177 -20.13 -18.94 -11.32
CA MET A 177 -18.90 -19.51 -10.76
C MET A 177 -18.11 -20.28 -11.82
N GLY A 178 -16.78 -20.12 -11.83
CA GLY A 178 -15.91 -20.77 -12.83
C GLY A 178 -15.96 -20.16 -14.23
N SER A 179 -16.67 -19.04 -14.42
CA SER A 179 -16.62 -18.29 -15.68
C SER A 179 -15.21 -17.76 -15.95
N ASP A 180 -14.88 -17.53 -17.22
CA ASP A 180 -13.57 -16.98 -17.61
C ASP A 180 -13.39 -15.56 -17.05
N PRO A 181 -12.40 -15.31 -16.15
CA PRO A 181 -12.14 -13.99 -15.58
C PRO A 181 -11.99 -12.88 -16.62
N ALA A 182 -11.36 -13.21 -17.76
CA ALA A 182 -11.14 -12.25 -18.84
C ALA A 182 -12.44 -11.84 -19.53
N SER A 183 -13.42 -12.74 -19.64
CA SER A 183 -14.76 -12.42 -20.17
C SER A 183 -15.53 -11.51 -19.22
N VAL A 184 -15.45 -11.74 -17.90
CA VAL A 184 -16.06 -10.84 -16.91
C VAL A 184 -15.45 -9.44 -17.00
N ALA A 185 -14.13 -9.34 -17.11
CA ALA A 185 -13.44 -8.06 -17.28
C ALA A 185 -13.83 -7.35 -18.58
N PHE A 186 -13.99 -8.09 -19.70
CA PHE A 186 -14.47 -7.55 -20.97
C PHE A 186 -15.84 -6.90 -20.83
N ASP A 187 -16.81 -7.64 -20.28
CA ASP A 187 -18.19 -7.18 -20.09
C ASP A 187 -18.23 -5.98 -19.14
N THR A 188 -17.37 -5.98 -18.12
CA THR A 188 -17.24 -4.87 -17.17
C THR A 188 -16.81 -3.59 -17.88
N VAL A 189 -15.75 -3.65 -18.69
CA VAL A 189 -15.24 -2.49 -19.42
C VAL A 189 -16.25 -2.03 -20.48
N GLN A 190 -16.89 -2.95 -21.21
CA GLN A 190 -17.98 -2.59 -22.15
C GLN A 190 -19.14 -1.87 -21.45
N SER A 191 -19.61 -2.41 -20.33
CA SER A 191 -20.70 -1.82 -19.55
C SER A 191 -20.33 -0.43 -19.03
N ALA A 192 -19.10 -0.25 -18.57
CA ALA A 192 -18.60 1.04 -18.10
C ALA A 192 -18.52 2.09 -19.21
N VAL A 193 -18.06 1.71 -20.41
CA VAL A 193 -18.08 2.59 -21.59
C VAL A 193 -19.52 2.98 -21.95
N ALA A 194 -20.43 2.00 -22.03
CA ALA A 194 -21.82 2.24 -22.40
C ALA A 194 -22.59 3.12 -21.39
N SER A 195 -22.24 3.03 -20.10
CA SER A 195 -22.84 3.83 -19.02
C SER A 195 -22.11 5.15 -18.73
N ASN A 196 -21.05 5.47 -19.51
CA ASN A 196 -20.19 6.64 -19.32
C ASN A 196 -19.67 6.74 -17.87
N ALA A 197 -19.23 5.59 -17.33
CA ALA A 197 -18.63 5.49 -16.01
C ALA A 197 -17.24 6.15 -15.98
N ASP A 198 -16.85 6.67 -14.82
CA ASP A 198 -15.57 7.35 -14.59
C ASP A 198 -14.46 6.36 -14.22
N VAL A 199 -14.78 5.31 -13.45
CA VAL A 199 -13.79 4.35 -12.93
C VAL A 199 -14.32 2.92 -13.05
N VAL A 200 -13.44 2.01 -13.47
CA VAL A 200 -13.66 0.56 -13.42
C VAL A 200 -12.68 -0.05 -12.44
N ILE A 201 -13.15 -0.94 -11.56
CA ILE A 201 -12.29 -1.68 -10.64
C ILE A 201 -12.54 -3.19 -10.81
N ILE A 202 -11.51 -3.93 -11.20
CA ILE A 202 -11.58 -5.38 -11.45
C ILE A 202 -10.95 -6.13 -10.28
N ASP A 203 -11.70 -7.02 -9.63
CA ASP A 203 -11.18 -7.99 -8.66
C ASP A 203 -10.61 -9.21 -9.39
N THR A 204 -9.48 -9.75 -8.91
CA THR A 204 -8.79 -10.88 -9.56
C THR A 204 -8.45 -11.98 -8.55
N ALA A 205 -8.22 -13.20 -9.03
CA ALA A 205 -7.77 -14.30 -8.18
C ALA A 205 -6.34 -14.06 -7.66
N GLY A 206 -5.99 -14.67 -6.51
CA GLY A 206 -4.69 -14.46 -5.83
C GLY A 206 -3.86 -15.71 -5.57
N ARG A 207 -3.87 -16.71 -6.48
CA ARG A 207 -3.26 -18.04 -6.25
C ARG A 207 -1.77 -18.09 -6.61
N LEU A 208 -0.91 -17.43 -5.82
CA LEU A 208 0.53 -17.32 -6.13
C LEU A 208 1.32 -18.65 -6.08
N HIS A 209 0.79 -19.69 -5.42
CA HIS A 209 1.43 -21.03 -5.41
C HIS A 209 1.55 -21.65 -6.82
N ASN A 210 0.76 -21.18 -7.79
CA ASN A 210 0.87 -21.55 -9.19
C ASN A 210 1.12 -20.29 -10.04
N LYS A 211 2.35 -19.75 -9.92
CA LYS A 211 2.77 -18.48 -10.53
C LYS A 211 2.45 -18.41 -12.03
N VAL A 212 2.76 -19.48 -12.78
CA VAL A 212 2.56 -19.51 -14.24
C VAL A 212 1.09 -19.32 -14.61
N ASN A 213 0.19 -20.06 -13.97
CA ASN A 213 -1.24 -19.97 -14.27
C ASN A 213 -1.81 -18.60 -13.88
N LEU A 214 -1.42 -18.08 -12.72
CA LEU A 214 -1.85 -16.76 -12.27
C LEU A 214 -1.41 -15.67 -13.26
N MET A 215 -0.15 -15.70 -13.71
CA MET A 215 0.37 -14.69 -14.64
C MET A 215 -0.29 -14.78 -16.03
N ASN A 216 -0.53 -15.99 -16.53
CA ASN A 216 -1.25 -16.20 -17.79
C ASN A 216 -2.68 -15.65 -17.71
N GLU A 217 -3.35 -15.82 -16.57
CA GLU A 217 -4.68 -15.29 -16.33
C GLU A 217 -4.70 -13.76 -16.29
N LEU A 218 -3.81 -13.12 -15.52
CA LEU A 218 -3.70 -11.65 -15.46
C LEU A 218 -3.37 -11.06 -16.83
N THR A 219 -2.46 -11.69 -17.57
CA THR A 219 -2.09 -11.28 -18.94
C THR A 219 -3.29 -11.40 -19.89
N LYS A 220 -4.08 -12.47 -19.77
CA LYS A 220 -5.30 -12.66 -20.56
C LYS A 220 -6.35 -11.60 -20.24
N ILE A 221 -6.57 -11.29 -18.96
CA ILE A 221 -7.49 -10.23 -18.51
C ILE A 221 -7.09 -8.89 -19.14
N LYS A 222 -5.82 -8.48 -18.99
CA LYS A 222 -5.26 -7.26 -19.62
C LYS A 222 -5.53 -7.22 -21.12
N ARG A 223 -5.10 -8.24 -21.85
CA ARG A 223 -5.26 -8.32 -23.32
C ARG A 223 -6.72 -8.24 -23.77
N VAL A 224 -7.64 -8.81 -23.01
CA VAL A 224 -9.06 -8.79 -23.35
C VAL A 224 -9.69 -7.42 -23.09
N MET A 225 -9.35 -6.75 -21.97
CA MET A 225 -9.78 -5.37 -21.72
C MET A 225 -9.27 -4.41 -22.81
N GLN A 226 -8.06 -4.64 -23.33
CA GLN A 226 -7.45 -3.84 -24.41
C GLN A 226 -8.20 -3.86 -25.74
N LYS A 227 -9.09 -4.83 -25.94
CA LYS A 227 -9.98 -4.85 -27.11
C LYS A 227 -11.07 -3.78 -27.03
N VAL A 228 -11.37 -3.27 -25.83
CA VAL A 228 -12.37 -2.23 -25.59
C VAL A 228 -11.69 -0.89 -25.34
N ILE A 229 -10.65 -0.86 -24.50
CA ILE A 229 -9.86 0.34 -24.17
C ILE A 229 -8.37 0.01 -24.39
N PRO A 230 -7.75 0.42 -25.50
CA PRO A 230 -6.41 -0.04 -25.91
C PRO A 230 -5.29 0.11 -24.87
N ASP A 231 -5.37 1.11 -23.99
CA ASP A 231 -4.38 1.40 -22.96
C ASP A 231 -4.77 0.88 -21.56
N ALA A 232 -5.84 0.10 -21.43
CA ALA A 232 -6.22 -0.56 -20.18
C ALA A 232 -5.32 -1.77 -19.82
N PRO A 233 -5.18 -2.11 -18.52
CA PRO A 233 -5.57 -1.28 -17.38
C PRO A 233 -4.60 -0.10 -17.19
N HIS A 234 -5.13 1.04 -16.73
CA HIS A 234 -4.32 2.21 -16.42
C HIS A 234 -3.57 2.04 -15.09
N GLU A 235 -4.15 1.28 -14.17
CA GLU A 235 -3.54 0.94 -12.88
C GLU A 235 -3.60 -0.56 -12.64
N ILE A 236 -2.46 -1.14 -12.27
CA ILE A 236 -2.35 -2.49 -11.74
C ILE A 236 -1.91 -2.35 -10.28
N LEU A 237 -2.89 -2.42 -9.39
CA LEU A 237 -2.72 -2.19 -7.95
C LEU A 237 -2.44 -3.51 -7.23
N LEU A 238 -1.20 -3.71 -6.80
CA LEU A 238 -0.83 -4.86 -5.98
C LEU A 238 -1.15 -4.60 -4.51
N VAL A 239 -2.04 -5.41 -3.95
CA VAL A 239 -2.41 -5.36 -2.53
C VAL A 239 -1.55 -6.32 -1.73
N LEU A 240 -0.97 -5.80 -0.65
CA LEU A 240 -0.06 -6.49 0.26
C LEU A 240 -0.61 -6.45 1.70
N ASP A 241 -0.26 -7.46 2.49
CA ASP A 241 -0.65 -7.58 3.89
C ASP A 241 0.48 -7.10 4.82
N GLY A 242 0.37 -5.86 5.30
CA GLY A 242 1.37 -5.23 6.18
C GLY A 242 1.50 -5.94 7.54
N SER A 243 0.49 -6.69 7.98
CA SER A 243 0.58 -7.49 9.21
C SER A 243 1.59 -8.64 9.11
N THR A 244 2.02 -8.98 7.89
CA THR A 244 3.01 -10.04 7.65
C THR A 244 4.46 -9.53 7.63
N GLY A 245 4.69 -8.22 7.74
CA GLY A 245 6.04 -7.63 7.78
C GLY A 245 6.82 -7.94 6.50
N GLN A 246 8.10 -8.31 6.63
CA GLN A 246 8.99 -8.61 5.49
C GLN A 246 8.49 -9.70 4.51
N ASN A 247 7.52 -10.54 4.92
CA ASN A 247 6.86 -11.46 3.99
C ASN A 247 6.07 -10.71 2.90
N ALA A 248 5.50 -9.55 3.21
CA ALA A 248 4.84 -8.68 2.24
C ALA A 248 5.84 -8.08 1.25
N PHE A 249 7.02 -7.69 1.72
CA PHE A 249 8.12 -7.19 0.89
C PHE A 249 8.57 -8.27 -0.12
N GLU A 250 8.83 -9.49 0.36
CA GLU A 250 9.25 -10.60 -0.50
C GLU A 250 8.14 -10.99 -1.49
N GLN A 251 6.88 -10.96 -1.06
CA GLN A 251 5.74 -11.18 -1.95
C GLN A 251 5.66 -10.10 -3.05
N ALA A 252 5.86 -8.84 -2.71
CA ALA A 252 5.88 -7.75 -3.69
C ALA A 252 7.00 -7.96 -4.72
N LYS A 253 8.19 -8.36 -4.28
CA LYS A 253 9.33 -8.68 -5.15
C LYS A 253 8.98 -9.81 -6.12
N GLN A 254 8.35 -10.88 -5.62
CA GLN A 254 7.96 -12.01 -6.46
C GLN A 254 6.84 -11.67 -7.46
N PHE A 255 5.91 -10.81 -7.09
CA PHE A 255 4.79 -10.42 -7.95
C PHE A 255 5.23 -9.45 -9.05
N THR A 256 6.04 -8.45 -8.68
CA THR A 256 6.58 -7.43 -9.60
C THR A 256 7.58 -8.01 -10.60
N ALA A 257 8.29 -9.09 -10.23
CA ALA A 257 9.11 -9.85 -11.18
C ALA A 257 8.28 -10.62 -12.23
N ALA A 258 7.00 -10.88 -11.96
CA ALA A 258 6.17 -11.77 -12.74
C ALA A 258 5.09 -11.05 -13.58
N THR A 259 4.62 -9.88 -13.13
CA THR A 259 3.68 -9.03 -13.86
C THR A 259 4.00 -7.56 -13.66
N GLU A 260 3.63 -6.75 -14.65
CA GLU A 260 3.67 -5.30 -14.54
C GLU A 260 2.72 -4.85 -13.43
N VAL A 261 3.27 -4.14 -12.45
CA VAL A 261 2.54 -3.50 -11.34
C VAL A 261 3.01 -2.06 -11.33
N ASN A 262 2.09 -1.11 -11.19
CA ASN A 262 2.42 0.32 -11.20
C ASN A 262 1.93 1.07 -9.95
N ALA A 263 1.24 0.40 -9.02
CA ALA A 263 0.92 0.93 -7.71
C ALA A 263 0.85 -0.18 -6.65
N LEU A 264 1.18 0.14 -5.40
CA LEU A 264 1.07 -0.75 -4.24
C LEU A 264 0.03 -0.23 -3.25
N ALA A 265 -0.70 -1.16 -2.63
CA ALA A 265 -1.53 -0.90 -1.46
C ALA A 265 -1.08 -1.79 -0.30
N VAL A 266 -0.74 -1.21 0.85
CA VAL A 266 -0.38 -1.98 2.05
C VAL A 266 -1.52 -1.92 3.06
N THR A 267 -2.12 -3.07 3.36
CA THR A 267 -3.31 -3.16 4.22
C THR A 267 -2.99 -3.75 5.59
N LYS A 268 -3.98 -3.76 6.50
CA LYS A 268 -3.90 -4.34 7.84
C LYS A 268 -2.73 -3.79 8.66
N LEU A 269 -2.51 -2.48 8.55
CA LEU A 269 -1.52 -1.78 9.37
C LEU A 269 -2.06 -1.54 10.78
N ASP A 270 -3.39 -1.52 10.93
CA ASP A 270 -4.07 -1.48 12.20
C ASP A 270 -3.85 -2.76 13.01
N GLY A 271 -3.58 -2.60 14.31
CA GLY A 271 -3.45 -3.72 15.24
C GLY A 271 -2.16 -4.54 15.12
N THR A 272 -1.24 -4.19 14.22
CA THR A 272 0.07 -4.86 14.06
C THR A 272 1.25 -3.96 14.44
N ALA A 273 2.34 -4.58 14.90
CA ALA A 273 3.61 -3.91 15.20
C ALA A 273 4.61 -3.95 14.02
N LYS A 274 4.20 -4.48 12.86
CA LYS A 274 5.06 -4.73 11.70
C LYS A 274 4.98 -3.67 10.60
N GLY A 275 4.45 -2.48 10.93
CA GLY A 275 4.23 -1.40 9.95
C GLY A 275 5.50 -0.83 9.33
N GLY A 276 6.68 -1.10 9.90
CA GLY A 276 7.96 -0.63 9.35
C GLY A 276 8.26 -1.17 7.94
N VAL A 277 7.61 -2.28 7.54
CA VAL A 277 7.70 -2.80 6.17
C VAL A 277 7.30 -1.79 5.11
N VAL A 278 6.39 -0.85 5.41
CA VAL A 278 5.98 0.20 4.46
C VAL A 278 7.16 1.11 4.12
N ILE A 279 8.05 1.40 5.08
CA ILE A 279 9.25 2.22 4.88
C ILE A 279 10.20 1.48 3.92
N GLY A 280 10.47 0.20 4.19
CA GLY A 280 11.31 -0.64 3.33
C GLY A 280 10.76 -0.77 1.91
N ILE A 281 9.45 -1.01 1.77
CA ILE A 281 8.79 -1.10 0.45
C ILE A 281 8.93 0.24 -0.29
N SER A 282 8.66 1.37 0.38
CA SER A 282 8.71 2.69 -0.24
C SER A 282 10.13 3.13 -0.63
N ASP A 283 11.17 2.68 0.08
CA ASP A 283 12.57 2.96 -0.27
C ASP A 283 13.06 2.08 -1.43
N GLN A 284 12.73 0.78 -1.42
CA GLN A 284 13.38 -0.19 -2.32
C GLN A 284 12.65 -0.38 -3.67
N PHE A 285 11.33 -0.18 -3.72
CA PHE A 285 10.57 -0.43 -4.95
C PHE A 285 10.53 0.81 -5.84
N GLN A 286 10.71 0.60 -7.15
CA GLN A 286 10.48 1.61 -8.19
C GLN A 286 8.98 1.81 -8.51
N ILE A 287 8.10 1.34 -7.62
CA ILE A 287 6.65 1.37 -7.75
C ILE A 287 6.11 2.06 -6.50
N PRO A 288 5.27 3.10 -6.66
CA PRO A 288 4.79 3.86 -5.52
C PRO A 288 3.87 3.01 -4.62
N VAL A 289 4.08 3.13 -3.30
CA VAL A 289 3.01 2.90 -2.34
C VAL A 289 1.99 4.01 -2.53
N LYS A 290 0.80 3.65 -3.02
CA LYS A 290 -0.28 4.61 -3.31
C LYS A 290 -1.34 4.63 -2.22
N TYR A 291 -1.63 3.47 -1.64
CA TYR A 291 -2.65 3.34 -0.60
C TYR A 291 -2.16 2.62 0.65
N ILE A 292 -2.70 3.00 1.79
CA ILE A 292 -2.54 2.29 3.06
C ILE A 292 -3.90 2.01 3.70
N GLY A 293 -4.09 0.77 4.14
CA GLY A 293 -5.29 0.33 4.84
C GLY A 293 -5.04 0.25 6.35
N VAL A 294 -5.81 1.03 7.12
CA VAL A 294 -5.61 1.28 8.56
C VAL A 294 -6.85 0.93 9.38
N GLY A 295 -7.62 -0.07 8.95
CA GLY A 295 -8.85 -0.49 9.61
C GLY A 295 -9.78 -1.31 8.71
N GLU A 296 -10.95 -1.67 9.23
CA GLU A 296 -11.96 -2.47 8.51
C GLU A 296 -13.07 -1.64 7.86
N LYS A 297 -13.27 -0.38 8.28
CA LYS A 297 -14.34 0.46 7.77
C LYS A 297 -14.06 0.88 6.33
N MET A 298 -15.12 1.24 5.61
CA MET A 298 -15.01 1.72 4.22
C MET A 298 -14.15 2.98 4.06
N THR A 299 -14.03 3.77 5.13
CA THR A 299 -13.23 5.00 5.22
C THR A 299 -11.78 4.76 5.60
N ASP A 300 -11.41 3.53 5.98
CA ASP A 300 -10.09 3.22 6.53
C ASP A 300 -9.08 2.86 5.41
N LEU A 301 -9.09 3.65 4.34
CA LEU A 301 -8.12 3.63 3.25
C LEU A 301 -7.64 5.06 3.05
N GLN A 302 -6.32 5.25 3.04
CA GLN A 302 -5.73 6.57 2.81
C GLN A 302 -4.78 6.52 1.63
N LEU A 303 -4.75 7.61 0.87
CA LEU A 303 -3.64 7.88 -0.05
C LEU A 303 -2.36 8.07 0.75
N PHE A 304 -1.29 7.46 0.27
CA PHE A 304 -0.02 7.43 0.97
C PHE A 304 0.71 8.78 0.88
N ASN A 305 1.26 9.19 2.03
CA ASN A 305 2.23 10.26 2.16
C ASN A 305 3.33 9.75 3.07
N GLY A 306 4.54 9.58 2.52
CA GLY A 306 5.66 9.00 3.27
C GLY A 306 6.09 9.86 4.45
N THR A 307 6.05 11.19 4.31
CA THR A 307 6.41 12.12 5.39
C THR A 307 5.45 12.01 6.57
N GLU A 308 4.14 12.01 6.31
CA GLU A 308 3.11 11.86 7.34
C GLU A 308 3.10 10.47 7.97
N PHE A 309 3.40 9.44 7.17
CA PHE A 309 3.56 8.07 7.65
C PHE A 309 4.72 7.97 8.64
N VAL A 310 5.90 8.49 8.27
CA VAL A 310 7.10 8.51 9.11
C VAL A 310 6.87 9.32 10.38
N ASP A 311 6.21 10.49 10.26
CA ASP A 311 5.81 11.27 11.43
C ASP A 311 4.92 10.46 12.38
N SER A 312 3.82 9.89 11.89
CA SER A 312 2.92 9.06 12.71
C SER A 312 3.62 7.83 13.32
N PHE A 313 4.60 7.25 12.61
CA PHE A 313 5.33 6.07 13.07
C PHE A 313 6.33 6.38 14.19
N PHE A 314 7.07 7.50 14.10
CA PHE A 314 8.18 7.82 15.00
C PHE A 314 7.91 9.02 15.90
N ARG A 315 6.71 9.59 15.91
CA ARG A 315 6.36 10.67 16.85
C ARG A 315 6.28 10.12 18.28
N LYS A 316 6.98 10.79 19.21
CA LYS A 316 6.78 10.60 20.65
C LYS A 316 5.34 10.94 21.02
N ARG A 317 4.69 10.01 21.72
CA ARG A 317 3.37 10.23 22.31
C ARG A 317 3.57 10.76 23.73
N ASN A 318 3.07 11.96 23.98
CA ASN A 318 2.99 12.54 25.33
C ASN A 318 1.93 11.82 26.17
#